data_AF-K1U591-F1
#
_entry.id   AF-K1U591-F1
#
_cell.length_a   1.000
_cell.length_b   1.000
_cell.length_c   1.000
_cell.angle_alpha   90.00
_cell.angle_beta   90.00
_cell.angle_gamma   90.00
#
_symmetry.space_group_name_H-M   'P 1'
#
loop_
_entity.id
_entity.type
_entity.pdbx_description
1 polymer ?
#
loop_
_entity_poly.entity_id
_entity_poly.type
_entity_poly.pdbx_seq_one_letter_code
_entity_poly.pdbx_strand_id
1 'polypeptide(L)' 'MGKKSAEKTELVIVTGLSGAGKSRAVDALEDIGFFCVDNMPPKLIPTFVKLIFNLTKNVTG' A
#
# COMPACT_ATOMS: atom_id res chain seq x y z
N MET A 1 3.64 12.10 29.53
CA MET A 1 3.63 10.79 28.85
C MET A 1 3.26 11.01 27.38
N GLY A 2 4.24 11.13 26.48
CA GLY A 2 3.99 11.40 25.07
C GLY A 2 3.34 10.19 24.40
N LYS A 3 2.23 10.39 23.67
CA LYS A 3 1.63 9.32 22.87
C LYS A 3 2.62 8.92 21.79
N LYS A 4 3.03 7.64 21.75
CA LYS A 4 3.76 7.05 20.62
C LYS A 4 2.82 7.17 19.42
N SER A 5 3.13 8.05 18.47
CA SER A 5 2.36 8.18 17.23
C SER A 5 2.30 6.80 16.58
N ALA A 6 1.09 6.24 16.47
CA ALA A 6 0.91 4.97 15.78
C ALA A 6 1.46 5.15 14.37
N GLU A 7 2.42 4.32 13.99
CA GLU A 7 2.94 4.34 12.64
C GLU A 7 1.78 4.00 11.69
N LYS A 8 1.41 4.97 10.85
CA LYS A 8 0.21 4.86 10.02
C LYS A 8 0.62 4.16 8.72
N THR A 9 0.19 2.91 8.55
CA THR A 9 0.31 2.24 7.25
C THR A 9 -0.64 2.90 6.26
N GLU A 10 -0.11 3.41 5.15
CA GLU A 10 -0.90 4.00 4.07
C GLU A 10 -1.12 3.00 2.94
N LEU A 11 -2.37 2.90 2.46
CA LEU A 11 -2.77 2.04 1.35
C LEU A 11 -3.40 2.92 0.27
N VAL A 12 -2.87 2.84 -0.95
CA VAL A 12 -3.37 3.57 -2.12
C VAL A 12 -3.87 2.56 -3.15
N ILE A 13 -5.09 2.76 -3.65
CA ILE A 13 -5.67 1.97 -4.75
C ILE A 13 -5.71 2.84 -5.99
N VAL A 14 -4.88 2.50 -6.99
CA VAL A 14 -4.89 3.16 -8.30
C VAL A 14 -5.91 2.45 -9.20
N THR A 15 -6.90 3.20 -9.69
CA THR A 15 -7.95 2.68 -10.58
C THR A 15 -8.27 3.68 -11.69
N GLY A 16 -8.99 3.23 -12.72
CA GLY A 16 -9.35 4.03 -13.90
C GLY A 16 -9.50 3.17 -15.15
N LEU A 17 -10.14 3.74 -16.18
CA LEU A 17 -10.30 3.10 -17.49
C LEU A 17 -8.96 2.80 -18.17
N SER A 18 -8.98 1.98 -19.22
CA SER A 18 -7.79 1.78 -20.06
C SER A 18 -7.35 3.13 -20.65
N GLY A 19 -6.04 3.41 -20.62
CA GLY A 19 -5.49 4.69 -21.07
C GLY A 19 -5.57 5.85 -20.07
N ALA A 20 -6.21 5.69 -18.90
CA ALA A 20 -6.33 6.77 -17.90
C ALA A 20 -5.01 7.14 -17.16
N GLY A 21 -3.87 6.58 -17.56
CA GLY A 21 -2.58 6.90 -16.97
C GLY A 21 -2.23 6.13 -15.68
N LYS A 22 -2.91 5.02 -15.36
CA LYS A 22 -2.64 4.22 -14.14
C LYS A 22 -1.17 3.84 -13.98
N SER A 23 -0.51 3.41 -15.06
CA SER A 23 0.93 3.06 -15.01
C SER A 23 1.78 4.26 -14.61
N ARG A 24 1.47 5.47 -15.11
CA ARG A 24 2.20 6.68 -14.73
C ARG A 24 1.96 7.10 -13.28
N ALA A 25 0.75 6.85 -12.76
CA ALA A 25 0.47 7.06 -11.35
C ALA A 25 1.25 6.06 -10.47
N VAL A 26 1.40 4.81 -10.91
CA VAL A 26 2.23 3.80 -10.25
C VAL A 26 3.71 4.21 -10.25
N ASP A 27 4.26 4.58 -11.41
CA ASP A 27 5.65 5.04 -11.53
C ASP A 27 5.94 6.19 -10.53
N ALA A 28 5.06 7.19 -10.47
CA ALA A 28 5.21 8.32 -9.55
C ALA A 28 5.06 7.94 -8.06
N LEU A 29 4.25 6.91 -7.75
CA LEU A 29 4.12 6.40 -6.39
C LEU A 29 5.39 5.66 -5.95
N GLU A 30 5.99 4.86 -6.84
CA GLU A 30 7.27 4.19 -6.60
C GLU A 30 8.39 5.22 -6.35
N ASP A 31 8.44 6.29 -7.15
CA ASP A 31 9.43 7.37 -7.00
C ASP A 31 9.39 8.04 -5.61
N ILE A 32 8.21 8.11 -4.98
CA ILE A 32 8.04 8.70 -3.64
C ILE A 32 8.08 7.64 -2.52
N GLY A 33 8.45 6.40 -2.83
CA GLY A 33 8.72 5.34 -1.86
C GLY A 33 7.56 4.39 -1.55
N PHE A 34 6.49 4.37 -2.37
CA PHE A 34 5.47 3.33 -2.26
C PHE A 34 5.95 2.02 -2.88
N PHE A 35 5.53 0.91 -2.27
CA PHE A 35 5.59 -0.40 -2.92
C PHE A 35 4.31 -0.62 -3.73
N CYS A 36 4.43 -0.64 -5.04
CA CYS A 36 3.29 -0.81 -5.94
C CYS A 36 3.16 -2.26 -6.44
N VAL A 37 1.92 -2.73 -6.56
CA VAL A 37 1.61 -4.05 -7.12
C VAL A 37 0.53 -3.87 -8.19
N ASP A 38 0.88 -4.19 -9.44
CA ASP A 38 -0.07 -4.18 -10.56
C ASP A 38 -0.77 -5.54 -10.73
N ASN A 39 -1.93 -5.54 -11.38
CA ASN A 39 -2.71 -6.73 -11.74
C ASN A 39 -3.06 -7.65 -10.55
N MET A 40 -3.14 -7.12 -9.32
CA MET A 40 -3.55 -7.90 -8.16
C MET A 40 -5.04 -8.29 -8.25
N PRO A 41 -5.38 -9.60 -8.16
CA PRO A 41 -6.76 -10.03 -8.04
C PRO A 41 -7.43 -9.40 -6.81
N PRO A 42 -8.65 -8.83 -6.92
CA PRO A 42 -9.32 -8.15 -5.80
C PRO A 42 -9.51 -9.04 -4.56
N LYS A 43 -9.66 -10.36 -4.77
CA LYS A 43 -9.79 -11.35 -3.69
C LYS A 43 -8.53 -11.50 -2.83
N LEU A 44 -7.36 -11.13 -3.34
CA LEU A 44 -6.08 -11.24 -2.61
C LEU A 44 -5.73 -9.99 -1.81
N ILE A 45 -6.34 -8.83 -2.13
CA ILE A 45 -6.07 -7.56 -1.44
C ILE A 45 -6.26 -7.67 0.08
N PRO A 46 -7.34 -8.25 0.63
CA PRO A 46 -7.53 -8.32 2.08
C PRO A 46 -6.44 -9.15 2.78
N THR A 47 -6.01 -10.24 2.16
CA THR A 47 -4.95 -11.11 2.67
C THR A 47 -3.61 -10.40 2.68
N PHE A 48 -3.29 -9.69 1.60
CA PHE A 48 -2.06 -8.92 1.49
C PHE A 48 -1.98 -7.80 2.54
N VAL A 49 -3.05 -7.01 2.69
CA VAL A 49 -3.11 -5.93 3.70
C VAL A 49 -2.97 -6.50 5.12
N LYS A 50 -3.61 -7.63 5.42
CA LYS A 50 -3.49 -8.30 6.72
C LYS A 50 -2.04 -8.74 7.00
N LEU A 51 -1.33 -9.25 6.00
CA LEU A 51 0.06 -9.65 6.13
C LEU A 51 0.95 -8.46 6.46
N ILE A 52 0.84 -7.35 5.70
CA ILE A 52 1.62 -6.14 5.93
C ILE A 52 1.36 -5.58 7.33
N PHE A 53 0.10 -5.49 7.75
CA PHE A 53 -0.26 -4.98 9.07
C PHE A 53 0.25 -5.86 10.23
N ASN A 54 0.37 -7.18 10.02
CA ASN A 54 0.94 -8.07 11.02
C ASN A 54 2.47 -7.98 11.08
N LEU A 55 3.14 -7.78 9.94
CA LEU A 55 4.59 -7.62 9.90
C LEU A 55 5.05 -6.38 10.67
N THR A 56 4.36 -5.24 10.48
CA THR A 56 4.70 -3.99 11.19
C THR A 56 4.57 -4.12 12.71
N LYS A 57 3.59 -4.91 13.20
CA LYS A 57 3.44 -5.19 14.64
C LYS A 57 4.56 -6.03 15.24
N ASN A 58 5.14 -6.96 14.49
CA ASN A 58 6.20 -7.82 15.01
C ASN A 58 7.58 -7.13 15.02
N VAL A 59 7.78 -6.13 14.17
CA VAL A 59 9.04 -5.37 14.09
C VAL A 59 9.09 -4.22 15.11
N THR A 60 7.94 -3.70 15.53
CA THR A 60 7.84 -2.58 16.50
C THR A 60 7.49 -3.01 17.93
N GLY A 61 7.50 -4.32 18.19
CA GLY A 61 7.38 -4.93 19.53
C GLY A 61 8.67 -4.85 20.33
#